data_AF-A0A8S3IKD1-F1
#
_entry.id   AF-A0A8S3IKD1-F1
#
_cell.length_a   1.000
_cell.length_b   1.000
_cell.length_c   1.000
_cell.angle_alpha   90.00
_cell.angle_beta   90.00
_cell.angle_gamma   90.00
#
_symmetry.space_group_name_H-M   'P 1'
#
loop_
_entity.id
_entity.type
_entity.pdbx_description
1 polymer ?
#
loop_
_entity_poly.entity_id
_entity_poly.type
_entity_poly.pdbx_seq_one_letter_code
_entity_poly.pdbx_strand_id
1 'polypeptide(L)'
;MGQGLNTKMIAIAAEVLGCGVHRIRISETASDKVPNASTTGGSVSSDLNGMAVKHACEQLRERLNTLIIDNNAEIPWEDLVTQAYFSRLDLCAHGFHSTPNMFDYDLSQNRAQYNYFTQGAAVSEVELDALTGDWHILRVDILMVGQFFS
;
A
#
# COMPACT_ATOMS: atom_id res chain seq x y z
N MET A 1 -13.78 -1.20 -0.46
CA MET A 1 -14.52 -2.48 -0.54
C MET A 1 -14.14 -3.41 0.62
N GLY A 2 -13.89 -2.91 1.83
CA GLY A 2 -13.57 -3.75 3.00
C GLY A 2 -12.19 -4.41 3.03
N GLN A 3 -11.38 -4.32 1.96
CA GLN A 3 -10.08 -5.00 1.83
C GLN A 3 -8.92 -4.38 2.64
N GLY A 4 -9.19 -3.38 3.48
CA GLY A 4 -8.19 -2.72 4.32
C GLY A 4 -7.18 -1.81 3.58
N LEU A 5 -7.49 -1.36 2.36
CA LEU A 5 -6.57 -0.53 1.56
C LEU A 5 -6.13 0.74 2.31
N ASN A 6 -7.08 1.51 2.84
CA ASN A 6 -6.77 2.76 3.56
C ASN A 6 -5.88 2.53 4.78
N THR A 7 -6.13 1.45 5.53
CA THR A 7 -5.31 1.07 6.69
C THR A 7 -3.86 0.80 6.28
N LYS A 8 -3.65 0.10 5.16
CA LYS A 8 -2.32 -0.16 4.60
C LYS A 8 -1.62 1.13 4.16
N MET A 9 -2.35 2.03 3.49
CA MET A 9 -1.79 3.32 3.07
C MET A 9 -1.36 4.20 4.26
N ILE A 10 -2.16 4.20 5.34
CA ILE A 10 -1.83 4.90 6.59
C ILE A 10 -0.56 4.33 7.21
N ALA A 11 -0.41 2.99 7.24
CA ALA A 11 0.77 2.34 7.78
C ALA A 11 2.04 2.74 7.00
N ILE A 12 2.00 2.67 5.66
CA ILE A 12 3.11 3.08 4.78
C ILE A 12 3.48 4.55 5.02
N ALA A 13 2.49 5.44 5.04
CA ALA A 13 2.73 6.86 5.25
C ALA A 13 3.33 7.14 6.65
N ALA A 14 2.86 6.44 7.69
CA ALA A 14 3.35 6.59 9.07
C ALA A 14 4.80 6.15 9.20
N GLU A 15 5.16 5.04 8.56
CA GLU A 15 6.53 4.54 8.53
C GLU A 15 7.48 5.51 7.83
N VAL A 16 7.15 5.93 6.60
CA VAL A 16 8.00 6.85 5.82
C VAL A 16 8.15 8.21 6.51
N LEU A 17 7.05 8.75 7.05
CA LEU A 17 7.03 10.01 7.80
C LEU A 17 7.48 9.86 9.25
N GLY A 18 7.74 8.64 9.74
CA GLY A 18 8.27 8.38 11.09
C GLY A 18 7.41 9.03 12.17
N CYS A 19 6.10 8.98 11.98
CA CYS A 19 5.13 9.59 12.86
C CYS A 19 4.06 8.55 13.26
N GLY A 20 3.33 8.81 14.34
CA GLY A 20 2.29 7.87 14.78
C GLY A 20 1.12 7.81 13.79
N VAL A 21 0.60 6.60 13.54
CA VAL A 21 -0.56 6.35 12.64
C VAL A 21 -1.79 7.23 12.95
N HIS A 22 -1.96 7.64 14.20
CA HIS A 22 -3.06 8.52 14.65
C HIS A 22 -2.98 9.94 14.05
N ARG A 23 -1.83 10.35 13.53
CA ARG A 23 -1.61 11.65 12.87
C ARG A 23 -2.00 11.64 11.40
N ILE A 24 -2.26 10.47 10.83
CA ILE A 24 -2.55 10.30 9.42
C ILE A 24 -4.03 10.00 9.23
N ARG A 25 -4.68 10.77 8.38
CA ARG A 25 -6.09 10.62 8.06
C ARG A 25 -6.27 10.58 6.56
N ILE A 26 -6.95 9.54 6.09
CA ILE A 26 -7.48 9.46 4.73
C ILE A 26 -8.93 9.92 4.77
N SER A 27 -9.30 10.83 3.88
CA SER A 27 -10.69 11.30 3.74
C SER A 27 -11.45 10.38 2.78
N GLU A 28 -11.70 10.84 1.57
CA GLU A 28 -12.39 10.10 0.52
C GLU A 28 -11.55 10.11 -0.75
N THR A 29 -11.73 9.07 -1.56
CA THR A 29 -11.19 9.01 -2.92
C THR A 29 -12.06 9.88 -3.83
N ALA A 30 -11.47 10.89 -4.43
CA ALA A 30 -12.17 11.82 -5.31
C ALA A 30 -11.28 12.26 -6.48
N SER A 31 -11.88 12.41 -7.66
CA SER A 31 -11.18 12.68 -8.92
C SER A 31 -10.63 14.10 -9.03
N ASP A 32 -11.12 15.01 -8.19
CA ASP A 32 -10.59 16.36 -8.00
C ASP A 32 -9.25 16.36 -7.24
N LYS A 33 -9.02 15.36 -6.37
CA LYS A 33 -7.77 15.18 -5.60
C LYS A 33 -6.75 14.35 -6.36
N VAL A 34 -7.20 13.25 -6.98
CA VAL A 34 -6.35 12.34 -7.75
C VAL A 34 -7.01 12.09 -9.12
N PRO A 35 -6.62 12.87 -10.16
CA PRO A 35 -7.15 12.67 -11.50
C PRO A 35 -6.59 11.40 -12.13
N ASN A 36 -7.33 10.82 -13.08
CA ASN A 36 -6.91 9.67 -13.90
C ASN A 36 -6.50 8.43 -13.10
N ALA A 37 -7.05 8.23 -11.91
CA ALA A 37 -6.81 7.03 -11.12
C ALA A 37 -7.36 5.78 -11.82
N SER A 38 -6.53 4.74 -11.91
CA SER A 38 -6.95 3.43 -12.43
C SER A 38 -7.98 2.77 -11.51
N THR A 39 -8.82 1.91 -12.08
CA THR A 39 -9.85 1.18 -11.31
C THR A 39 -9.23 0.32 -10.22
N THR A 40 -9.86 0.26 -9.04
CA THR A 40 -9.46 -0.67 -7.98
C THR A 40 -9.82 -2.09 -8.38
N GLY A 41 -8.83 -2.89 -8.78
CA GLY A 41 -9.00 -4.26 -9.25
C GLY A 41 -7.67 -4.98 -9.48
N GLY A 42 -7.74 -6.27 -9.84
CA GLY A 42 -6.57 -7.06 -10.26
C GLY A 42 -5.58 -7.43 -9.15
N SER A 43 -5.97 -7.36 -7.87
CA SER A 43 -5.10 -7.61 -6.70
C SER A 43 -3.87 -6.69 -6.56
N VAL A 44 -3.65 -5.74 -7.47
CA VAL A 44 -2.49 -4.83 -7.49
C VAL A 44 -2.73 -3.48 -6.82
N SER A 45 -3.97 -3.17 -6.42
CA SER A 45 -4.32 -1.83 -5.96
C SER A 45 -3.59 -1.41 -4.68
N SER A 46 -3.23 -2.35 -3.81
CA SER A 46 -2.44 -2.02 -2.61
C SER A 46 -1.00 -1.64 -2.98
N ASP A 47 -0.41 -2.33 -3.95
CA ASP A 47 0.97 -2.10 -4.37
C ASP A 47 1.08 -0.76 -5.11
N LEU A 48 0.20 -0.51 -6.07
CA LEU A 48 0.20 0.71 -6.88
C LEU A 48 -0.01 1.97 -6.02
N ASN A 49 -1.07 1.96 -5.19
CA ASN A 49 -1.36 3.09 -4.33
C ASN A 49 -0.31 3.20 -3.20
N GLY A 50 0.17 2.07 -2.68
CA GLY A 50 1.19 2.05 -1.63
C GLY A 50 2.48 2.70 -2.08
N MET A 51 2.96 2.36 -3.28
CA MET A 51 4.15 2.96 -3.86
C MET A 51 3.95 4.44 -4.21
N ALA A 52 2.75 4.84 -4.69
CA ALA A 52 2.45 6.25 -4.92
C ALA A 52 2.44 7.05 -3.60
N VAL A 53 1.82 6.52 -2.54
CA VAL A 53 1.83 7.15 -1.19
C VAL A 53 3.25 7.23 -0.65
N LYS A 54 4.03 6.16 -0.77
CA LYS A 54 5.43 6.12 -0.37
C LYS A 54 6.22 7.23 -1.05
N HIS A 55 6.11 7.35 -2.37
CA HIS A 55 6.78 8.39 -3.14
C HIS A 55 6.37 9.81 -2.70
N ALA A 56 5.10 10.06 -2.40
CA ALA A 56 4.67 11.37 -1.88
C ALA A 56 5.28 11.67 -0.50
N CYS A 57 5.31 10.66 0.39
CA CYS A 57 5.84 10.79 1.74
C CYS A 57 7.37 10.94 1.75
N GLU A 58 8.08 10.28 0.84
CA GLU A 58 9.53 10.44 0.66
C GLU A 58 9.88 11.88 0.25
N GLN A 59 9.15 12.47 -0.71
CA GLN A 59 9.33 13.87 -1.08
C GLN A 59 9.14 14.83 0.11
N LEU A 60 8.10 14.61 0.93
CA LEU A 60 7.89 15.41 2.14
C LEU A 60 9.01 15.20 3.16
N ARG A 61 9.42 13.94 3.35
CA ARG A 61 10.50 13.59 4.28
C ARG A 61 11.81 14.27 3.88
N GLU A 62 12.16 14.27 2.59
CA GLU A 62 13.36 14.95 2.08
C GLU A 62 13.35 16.44 2.43
N ARG A 63 12.21 17.12 2.25
CA ARG A 63 12.06 18.54 2.61
C ARG A 63 12.21 18.74 4.12
N LEU A 64 11.56 17.91 4.94
CA LEU A 64 11.64 18.00 6.39
C LEU A 64 13.05 17.72 6.92
N ASN A 65 13.79 16.80 6.28
CA ASN A 65 15.16 16.48 6.66
C ASN A 65 16.10 17.68 6.55
N THR A 66 15.83 18.65 5.68
CA THR A 66 16.62 19.90 5.60
C THR A 66 16.63 20.68 6.91
N LEU A 67 15.64 20.51 7.79
CA LEU A 67 15.55 21.17 9.10
C LEU A 67 16.13 20.33 10.24
N ILE A 68 16.26 19.02 10.05
CA ILE A 68 16.77 18.09 11.06
C ILE A 68 18.30 18.13 11.11
N ILE A 69 18.95 18.37 9.96
CA ILE A 69 20.41 18.37 9.81
C ILE A 69 21.08 19.50 10.62
N ASP A 70 20.41 20.64 10.82
CA ASP A 70 21.01 21.79 11.52
C ASP A 70 21.01 21.66 13.05
N ASN A 71 20.18 20.78 13.64
CA ASN A 71 19.93 20.78 15.09
C ASN A 71 20.34 19.52 15.87
N ASN A 72 20.74 18.42 15.21
CA ASN A 72 21.25 17.17 15.81
C ASN A 72 20.48 16.65 17.06
N ALA A 73 19.22 17.05 17.21
CA ALA A 73 18.35 16.79 18.35
C ALA A 73 17.04 16.21 17.80
N GLU A 74 16.45 15.27 18.53
CA GLU A 74 15.12 14.75 18.21
C GLU A 74 14.09 15.88 18.41
N ILE A 75 13.64 16.46 17.31
CA ILE A 75 12.58 17.49 17.31
C ILE A 75 11.22 16.76 17.34
N PRO A 76 10.33 17.08 18.29
CA PRO A 76 8.95 16.57 18.27
C PRO A 76 8.27 16.87 16.94
N TRP A 77 7.38 15.98 16.49
CA TRP A 77 6.74 16.09 15.17
C TRP A 77 6.02 17.43 14.97
N GLU A 78 5.30 17.91 15.98
CA GLU A 78 4.59 19.19 15.99
C GLU A 78 5.53 20.37 15.76
N ASP A 79 6.67 20.35 16.43
CA ASP A 79 7.67 21.41 16.35
C ASP A 79 8.35 21.39 14.98
N LEU A 80 8.63 20.20 14.44
CA LEU A 80 9.21 20.02 13.11
C LEU A 80 8.29 20.59 12.01
N VAL A 81 6.99 20.28 12.07
CA VAL A 81 6.01 20.80 11.09
C VAL A 81 5.84 22.31 11.23
N THR A 82 5.83 22.81 12.48
CA THR A 82 5.73 24.25 12.75
C THR A 82 6.95 24.99 12.21
N GLN A 83 8.16 24.46 12.41
CA GLN A 83 9.38 25.01 11.82
C GLN A 83 9.36 24.97 10.30
N ALA A 84 8.90 23.87 9.69
CA ALA A 84 8.75 23.77 8.24
C ALA A 84 7.84 24.84 7.65
N TYR A 85 6.74 25.15 8.34
CA TYR A 85 5.85 26.25 7.96
C TYR A 85 6.56 27.61 8.02
N PHE A 86 7.26 27.93 9.11
CA PHE A 86 7.97 29.21 9.25
C PHE A 86 9.14 29.34 8.27
N SER A 87 9.81 28.22 7.95
CA SER A 87 10.87 28.13 6.94
C SER A 87 10.33 28.13 5.50
N ARG A 88 9.02 28.27 5.30
CA ARG A 88 8.34 28.33 3.99
C ARG A 88 8.60 27.09 3.12
N LEU A 89 8.76 25.93 3.75
CA LEU A 89 8.84 24.66 3.05
C LEU A 89 7.44 24.24 2.59
N ASP A 90 7.34 23.73 1.37
CA ASP A 90 6.10 23.17 0.86
C ASP A 90 5.78 21.84 1.55
N LEU A 91 4.64 21.80 2.25
CA LEU A 91 4.14 20.63 3.00
C LEU A 91 3.11 19.81 2.21
N CYS A 92 2.96 20.07 0.91
CA CYS A 92 2.13 19.26 0.02
C CYS A 92 3.00 18.52 -0.99
N ALA A 93 2.68 17.26 -1.26
CA ALA A 93 3.37 16.48 -2.30
C ALA A 93 2.38 15.60 -3.04
N HIS A 94 2.64 15.41 -4.33
CA HIS A 94 1.90 14.47 -5.17
C HIS A 94 2.79 13.27 -5.48
N GLY A 95 2.29 12.07 -5.17
CA GLY A 95 2.96 10.81 -5.44
C GLY A 95 2.43 10.15 -6.70
N PHE A 96 3.31 9.46 -7.41
CA PHE A 96 2.96 8.69 -8.59
C PHE A 96 3.79 7.41 -8.64
N HIS A 97 3.16 6.33 -9.12
CA HIS A 97 3.85 5.07 -9.35
C HIS A 97 3.29 4.39 -10.60
N SER A 98 4.19 3.78 -11.37
CA SER A 98 3.88 2.92 -12.51
C SER A 98 4.73 1.66 -12.40
N THR A 99 4.11 0.49 -12.61
CA THR A 99 4.82 -0.78 -12.57
C THR A 99 5.85 -0.82 -13.70
N PRO A 100 7.15 -0.99 -13.40
CA PRO A 100 8.17 -1.04 -14.44
C PRO A 100 8.03 -2.32 -15.27
N ASN A 101 8.47 -2.27 -16.54
CA ASN A 101 8.62 -3.44 -17.43
C ASN A 101 7.32 -4.23 -17.73
N MET A 102 6.15 -3.58 -17.70
CA MET A 102 4.97 -4.13 -18.38
C MET A 102 5.14 -3.99 -19.90
N PHE A 103 5.47 -5.08 -20.58
CA PHE A 103 5.61 -5.10 -22.04
C PHE A 103 4.23 -5.11 -22.73
N ASP A 104 4.14 -4.43 -23.87
CA ASP A 104 3.06 -4.65 -24.83
C ASP A 104 2.99 -6.14 -25.21
N TYR A 105 1.78 -6.64 -25.39
CA TYR A 105 1.50 -8.05 -25.60
C TYR A 105 2.12 -8.54 -26.92
N ASP A 106 3.31 -9.13 -26.84
CA ASP A 106 3.95 -9.81 -27.97
C ASP A 106 3.49 -11.28 -28.01
N LEU A 107 2.50 -11.54 -28.86
CA LEU A 107 1.95 -12.87 -29.16
C LEU A 107 3.03 -13.89 -29.57
N SER A 108 4.19 -13.43 -30.05
CA SER A 108 5.26 -14.31 -30.51
C SER A 108 6.09 -14.92 -29.38
N GLN A 109 6.14 -14.29 -28.19
CA GLN A 109 7.04 -14.70 -27.10
C GLN A 109 6.38 -15.50 -25.99
N ASN A 110 5.05 -15.66 -25.99
CA ASN A 110 4.28 -16.41 -24.99
C ASN A 110 4.74 -16.16 -23.53
N ARG A 111 5.11 -14.91 -23.21
CA ARG A 111 5.49 -14.51 -21.85
C ARG A 111 4.27 -13.93 -21.15
N ALA A 112 3.98 -14.43 -19.94
CA ALA A 112 2.88 -13.91 -19.13
C ALA A 112 3.22 -12.53 -18.53
N GLN A 113 2.29 -11.57 -18.64
CA GLN A 113 2.41 -10.16 -18.22
C GLN A 113 2.15 -9.95 -16.71
N TYR A 114 2.82 -10.69 -15.84
CA TYR A 114 2.65 -10.53 -14.39
C TYR A 114 3.94 -10.08 -13.73
N ASN A 115 3.86 -9.07 -12.84
CA ASN A 115 5.01 -8.57 -12.09
C ASN A 115 5.53 -9.61 -11.09
N TYR A 116 4.62 -10.37 -10.48
CA TYR A 116 4.93 -11.48 -9.58
C TYR A 116 3.76 -12.48 -9.55
N PHE A 117 4.00 -13.66 -8.96
CA PHE A 117 2.99 -14.69 -8.76
C PHE A 117 2.83 -14.98 -7.26
N THR A 118 1.60 -14.98 -6.77
CA THR A 118 1.26 -15.48 -5.43
C THR A 118 1.12 -16.99 -5.48
N GLN A 119 1.76 -17.70 -4.55
CA GLN A 119 1.71 -19.16 -4.48
C GLN A 119 1.10 -19.61 -3.15
N GLY A 120 0.45 -20.76 -3.16
CA GLY A 120 -0.14 -21.33 -1.96
C GLY A 120 -0.65 -22.75 -2.18
N ALA A 121 -0.99 -23.42 -1.08
CA ALA A 121 -1.59 -24.74 -1.07
C ALA A 121 -2.72 -24.75 -0.01
N ALA A 122 -3.77 -25.51 -0.27
CA ALA A 122 -4.86 -25.70 0.67
C ALA A 122 -5.27 -27.17 0.74
N VAL A 123 -5.63 -27.63 1.94
CA VAL A 123 -6.20 -28.95 2.21
C VAL A 123 -7.52 -28.74 2.93
N SER A 124 -8.55 -29.49 2.56
CA SER A 124 -9.87 -29.43 3.19
C SER A 124 -10.39 -30.83 3.45
N GLU A 125 -10.91 -31.04 4.65
CA GLU A 125 -11.54 -32.28 5.10
C GLU A 125 -13.04 -32.02 5.29
N VAL A 126 -13.87 -32.87 4.69
CA VAL A 126 -15.32 -32.77 4.73
C VAL A 126 -15.94 -34.11 5.11
N GLU A 127 -17.01 -34.07 5.88
CA GLU A 127 -17.84 -35.23 6.18
C GLU A 127 -19.15 -35.12 5.38
N LEU A 128 -19.50 -36.19 4.66
CA LEU A 128 -20.69 -36.29 3.82
C LEU A 128 -21.61 -37.39 4.36
N ASP A 129 -22.88 -37.07 4.57
CA ASP A 129 -23.93 -38.05 4.79
C ASP A 129 -24.41 -38.60 3.45
N ALA A 130 -24.09 -39.88 3.18
CA ALA A 130 -24.43 -40.54 1.93
C ALA A 130 -25.94 -40.82 1.74
N LEU A 131 -26.75 -40.73 2.80
CA LEU A 131 -28.20 -40.99 2.74
C LEU A 131 -29.02 -39.72 2.48
N THR A 132 -28.57 -38.59 3.02
CA THR A 132 -29.28 -37.30 2.89
C THR A 132 -28.64 -36.37 1.85
N GLY A 133 -27.36 -36.56 1.55
CA GLY A 133 -26.56 -35.66 0.72
C GLY A 133 -26.05 -34.43 1.46
N ASP A 134 -26.29 -34.31 2.77
CA ASP A 134 -25.72 -33.25 3.59
C ASP A 134 -24.21 -33.42 3.75
N TRP A 135 -23.51 -32.31 3.96
CA TRP A 135 -22.09 -32.32 4.27
C TRP A 135 -21.71 -31.12 5.13
N HIS A 136 -20.61 -31.27 5.85
CA HIS A 136 -20.00 -30.17 6.58
C HIS A 136 -18.48 -30.25 6.53
N ILE A 137 -17.84 -29.10 6.76
CA ILE A 137 -16.39 -28.98 6.76
C ILE A 137 -15.89 -29.34 8.15
N LEU A 138 -14.99 -30.32 8.24
CA LEU A 138 -14.31 -30.69 9.47
C LEU A 138 -13.12 -29.77 9.72
N ARG A 139 -12.32 -29.54 8.66
CA ARG A 139 -11.07 -28.79 8.77
C ARG A 139 -10.66 -28.19 7.43
N VAL A 140 -10.02 -27.02 7.48
CA VAL A 140 -9.34 -26.41 6.33
C VAL A 140 -7.99 -25.87 6.80
N ASP A 141 -6.93 -26.26 6.10
CA ASP A 141 -5.58 -25.72 6.27
C ASP A 141 -5.17 -24.99 5.00
N ILE A 142 -4.73 -23.73 5.13
CA ILE A 142 -4.30 -22.90 4.00
C ILE A 142 -2.89 -22.39 4.29
N LEU A 143 -1.98 -22.61 3.34
CA LEU A 143 -0.67 -21.99 3.29
C LEU A 143 -0.63 -21.04 2.10
N MET A 144 -0.33 -19.76 2.33
CA MET A 144 0.00 -18.81 1.28
C MET A 144 1.41 -18.26 1.49
N VAL A 145 2.20 -18.24 0.43
CA VAL A 145 3.56 -17.71 0.41
C VAL A 145 3.54 -16.37 -0.34
N GLY A 146 3.78 -15.30 0.41
CA GLY A 146 3.86 -13.94 -0.10
C GLY A 146 4.38 -12.99 0.98
N GLN A 147 5.01 -11.89 0.56
CA GLN A 147 5.47 -10.85 1.48
C GLN A 147 4.26 -10.00 1.89
N PHE A 148 3.84 -10.11 3.15
CA PHE A 148 2.78 -9.26 3.70
C PHE A 148 3.42 -7.93 4.12
N PHE A 149 3.26 -6.89 3.28
CA PHE A 149 3.59 -5.48 3.55
C PHE A 149 4.92 -5.21 4.29
N SER A 150 5.97 -4.90 3.52
CA SER A 150 7.20 -4.26 4.00
C SER A 150 7.24 -2.79 3.62
#